data_AF-A0A1B9Z591-F1
#
_entry.id   AF-A0A1B9Z591-F1
#
_cell.length_a   1.000
_cell.length_b   1.000
_cell.length_c   1.000
_cell.angle_alpha   90.00
_cell.angle_beta   90.00
_cell.angle_gamma   90.00
#
_symmetry.space_group_name_H-M   'P 1'
#
loop_
_entity.id
_entity.type
_entity.pdbx_description
1 polymer ?
#
loop_
_entity_poly.entity_id
_entity_poly.type
_entity_poly.pdbx_seq_one_letter_code
_entity_poly.pdbx_strand_id
1 'polypeptide(L)' 'MTDLEAKLERFETLAAECDLIGKLTSDGAKRELYLRLGLHYRELADDIRAVIQTKTPPSRLDGSGSSILAWR' A
#
# COMPACT_ATOMS: atom_id res chain seq x y z
N MET A 1 2.14 2.55 -15.98
CA MET A 1 2.50 2.72 -14.56
C MET A 1 2.79 4.19 -14.33
N THR A 2 1.98 4.83 -13.50
CA THR A 2 2.15 6.22 -13.04
C THR A 2 3.29 6.30 -12.01
N ASP A 3 3.84 7.50 -11.77
CA ASP A 3 4.85 7.70 -10.73
C ASP A 3 4.39 7.24 -9.34
N LEU A 4 3.09 7.38 -9.04
CA LEU A 4 2.51 6.92 -7.78
C LEU A 4 2.45 5.39 -7.69
N GLU A 5 2.08 4.71 -8.78
CA GLU A 5 2.08 3.25 -8.84
C GLU A 5 3.51 2.69 -8.73
N ALA A 6 4.49 3.30 -9.39
CA ALA A 6 5.90 2.90 -9.25
C ALA A 6 6.43 3.13 -7.81
N LYS A 7 5.99 4.22 -7.17
CA LYS A 7 6.35 4.49 -5.77
C LYS A 7 5.69 3.50 -4.80
N LEU A 8 4.43 3.10 -5.07
CA LEU A 8 3.73 2.07 -4.32
C LEU A 8 4.47 0.72 -4.41
N GLU A 9 4.77 0.27 -5.63
CA GLU A 9 5.51 -0.98 -5.87
C GLU A 9 6.86 -1.00 -5.14
N ARG A 10 7.57 0.13 -5.14
CA ARG A 10 8.83 0.27 -4.42
C ARG A 10 8.66 0.11 -2.91
N PHE A 11 7.64 0.71 -2.31
CA PHE A 11 7.39 0.55 -0.87
C PHE A 11 6.96 -0.86 -0.50
N GLU A 12 6.13 -1.50 -1.32
CA GLU A 12 5.72 -2.90 -1.12
C GLU A 12 6.93 -3.84 -1.22
N THR A 13 7.84 -3.60 -2.17
CA THR A 13 9.09 -4.35 -2.32
C THR A 13 9.99 -4.17 -1.09
N LEU A 14 10.23 -2.92 -0.65
CA LEU A 14 11.06 -2.64 0.52
C LEU A 14 10.48 -3.24 1.81
N ALA A 15 9.15 -3.25 1.96
CA ALA A 15 8.49 -3.91 3.08
C ALA A 15 8.76 -5.42 3.09
N ALA A 16 8.59 -6.08 1.94
CA ALA A 16 8.82 -7.52 1.80
C ALA A 16 10.30 -7.90 2.04
N GLU A 17 11.23 -7.09 1.54
CA GLU A 17 12.66 -7.26 1.80
C GLU A 17 13.00 -7.13 3.29
N CYS A 18 12.43 -6.13 3.97
CA CYS A 18 12.61 -5.94 5.41
C CYS A 18 12.08 -7.13 6.22
N ASP A 19 10.91 -7.66 5.87
CA ASP A 19 10.38 -8.87 6.52
C ASP A 19 11.31 -10.08 6.32
N LEU A 20 11.82 -10.26 5.11
CA LEU A 20 12.71 -11.37 4.78
C LEU A 20 14.00 -11.27 5.58
N ILE A 21 14.63 -10.09 5.61
CA ILE A 21 15.85 -9.86 6.39
C ILE A 21 15.57 -10.07 7.89
N GLY A 22 14.45 -9.56 8.40
CA GLY A 22 14.04 -9.75 9.79
C GLY A 22 13.87 -11.23 10.17
N LYS A 23 13.36 -12.06 9.25
CA LYS A 23 13.23 -13.52 9.45
C LYS A 23 14.57 -14.25 9.41
N LEU A 24 15.51 -13.80 8.57
CA LEU A 24 16.81 -14.43 8.38
C LEU A 24 17.85 -13.99 9.42
N THR A 25 17.61 -12.87 10.11
CA THR A 25 18.57 -12.28 11.05
C THR A 25 18.50 -12.97 12.42
N SER A 26 19.63 -13.53 12.87
CA SER A 26 19.77 -14.13 14.20
C SER A 26 19.97 -13.11 15.33
N ASP A 27 20.41 -11.90 15.01
CA ASP A 27 20.57 -10.80 15.96
C ASP A 27 19.21 -10.17 16.30
N GLY A 28 18.81 -10.22 17.57
CA GLY A 28 17.49 -9.78 18.00
C GLY A 28 17.22 -8.29 17.76
N ALA A 29 18.22 -7.43 17.97
CA ALA A 29 18.08 -5.99 17.81
C ALA A 29 17.97 -5.59 16.33
N LYS A 30 18.80 -6.18 15.47
CA LYS A 30 18.71 -5.99 14.02
C LYS A 30 17.39 -6.54 13.48
N ARG A 31 16.96 -7.71 13.94
CA ARG A 31 15.65 -8.28 13.59
C ARG A 31 14.52 -7.32 13.92
N GLU A 32 14.48 -6.78 15.13
CA GLU A 32 13.46 -5.82 15.53
C GLU A 32 13.50 -4.55 14.66
N LEU A 33 14.68 -4.03 14.36
CA LEU A 33 14.85 -2.87 13.49
C LEU A 33 14.24 -3.10 12.10
N TYR A 34 14.56 -4.22 11.45
CA TYR A 34 14.01 -4.54 10.13
C TYR A 34 12.50 -4.75 10.16
N LEU A 35 11.95 -5.38 11.20
CA LEU A 35 10.50 -5.54 11.33
C LEU A 35 9.78 -4.20 11.48
N ARG A 36 10.31 -3.28 12.30
CA ARG A 36 9.76 -1.92 12.45
C ARG A 36 9.85 -1.13 11.13
N LEU A 37 10.97 -1.25 10.42
CA LEU A 37 11.15 -0.59 9.13
C LEU A 37 10.19 -1.14 8.07
N GLY A 38 9.97 -2.45 8.03
CA GLY A 38 8.98 -3.08 7.15
C GLY A 38 7.56 -2.61 7.44
N LEU A 39 7.20 -2.42 8.71
CA LEU A 39 5.91 -1.83 9.10
C LEU A 39 5.77 -0.40 8.54
N HIS A 40 6.77 0.46 8.69
CA HIS A 40 6.72 1.82 8.17
C HIS A 40 6.57 1.88 6.64
N TYR A 41 7.21 0.97 5.90
CA TYR A 41 7.01 0.93 4.45
C TYR A 41 5.59 0.48 4.06
N ARG A 42 4.93 -0.37 4.85
CA ARG A 42 3.52 -0.72 4.62
C ARG A 42 2.59 0.47 4.87
N GLU A 43 2.82 1.21 5.95
CA GLU A 43 2.05 2.44 6.25
C GLU A 43 2.16 3.44 5.08
N LEU A 44 3.38 3.65 4.56
CA LEU A 44 3.59 4.50 3.38
C LEU A 44 2.93 3.95 2.10
N ALA A 45 2.94 2.63 1.90
CA ALA A 45 2.24 2.01 0.77
C ALA A 45 0.71 2.22 0.87
N ASP A 46 0.15 2.10 2.07
CA ASP A 46 -1.27 2.33 2.32
C ASP A 46 -1.66 3.79 2.04
N ASP A 47 -0.85 4.75 2.47
CA ASP A 47 -1.04 6.17 2.15
C ASP A 47 -1.04 6.43 0.64
N ILE A 48 -0.07 5.87 -0.09
CA ILE A 48 -0.01 6.02 -1.56
C ILE A 48 -1.22 5.37 -2.22
N ARG A 49 -1.66 4.20 -1.74
CA ARG A 49 -2.85 3.53 -2.26
C ARG A 49 -4.10 4.39 -2.07
N ALA A 50 -4.25 5.05 -0.92
CA ALA A 50 -5.33 5.99 -0.67
C ALA A 50 -5.27 7.21 -1.63
N VAL A 51 -4.07 7.76 -1.88
CA VAL A 51 -3.89 8.85 -2.85
C VAL A 51 -4.24 8.39 -4.28
N ILE A 52 -3.87 7.18 -4.69
CA ILE A 52 -4.25 6.64 -5.99
C ILE A 52 -5.77 6.48 -6.09
N GLN A 53 -6.43 5.93 -5.06
CA GLN A 53 -7.89 5.76 -5.03
C GLN A 53 -8.66 7.09 -5.06
N THR A 54 -8.14 8.15 -4.44
CA THR A 54 -8.76 9.49 -4.52
C THR A 54 -8.58 10.15 -5.88
N LYS A 55 -7.47 9.85 -6.60
CA LYS A 55 -7.18 10.39 -7.93
C LYS A 55 -7.84 9.60 -9.06
N THR A 56 -8.05 8.31 -8.86
CA THR A 56 -8.82 7.48 -9.78
C THR A 56 -10.29 7.63 -9.43
N PRO A 57 -11.10 8.38 -10.21
CA PRO A 57 -12.53 8.43 -9.96
C PRO A 57 -13.06 6.99 -9.97
N PRO A 58 -14.03 6.64 -9.10
CA PRO A 58 -14.67 5.33 -9.17
C PRO A 58 -15.18 5.17 -10.59
N SER A 59 -14.58 4.24 -11.33
CA SER A 59 -14.97 3.96 -12.70
C SER A 59 -16.44 3.60 -12.68
N ARG A 60 -17.28 4.42 -13.30
CA ARG A 60 -18.75 4.26 -13.43
C ARG A 60 -19.11 3.08 -14.35
N LEU A 61 -18.38 1.97 -14.27
CA LEU A 61 -18.49 0.82 -15.16
C LEU A 61 -18.75 -0.48 -14.38
N ASP A 62 -19.35 -0.39 -13.20
CA ASP A 62 -20.28 -1.40 -12.72
C ASP A 62 -21.66 -1.06 -13.27
N GLY A 63 -21.94 -1.57 -14.48
CA GLY A 63 -23.25 -1.59 -15.10
C GLY A 63 -24.25 -2.49 -14.37
N SER A 64 -24.33 -2.38 -13.05
CA SER A 64 -25.46 -2.90 -12.26
C SER A 64 -26.43 -1.75 -12.06
N GLY A 65 -27.45 -1.71 -12.90
CA GLY A 65 -28.58 -0.80 -12.72
C GLY A 65 -29.22 -1.04 -11.36
N SER A 66 -28.98 -0.16 -10.40
CA SER A 66 -29.83 0.02 -9.22
C SER A 66 -29.61 1.45 -8.71
N SER A 67 -30.37 2.40 -9.22
CA SER A 67 -31.66 2.82 -8.67
C SER A 67 -31.50 3.83 -7.53
N ILE A 68 -31.76 5.10 -7.89
CA ILE A 68 -32.63 6.03 -7.17
C ILE A 68 -32.02 6.81 -5.97
N LEU A 69 -31.88 8.12 -6.23
CA LEU A 69 -32.07 9.27 -5.32
C LEU A 69 -31.20 9.39 -4.07
N ALA A 70 -30.21 10.29 -4.11
CA ALA A 70 -29.61 10.82 -2.88
C ALA A 70 -29.02 12.24 -3.02
N TRP A 71 -29.57 13.10 -3.88
CA TRP A 71 -29.28 14.54 -3.83
C TRP A 71 -30.54 15.32 -4.22
N ARG A 72 -31.48 15.38 -3.26
CA ARG A 72 -32.52 16.40 -3.19
C ARG A 72 -32.36 17.12 -1.85
#